data_AF-A0A3Q9K2Z4-F1
#
_entry.id   AF-A0A3Q9K2Z4-F1
#
_cell.length_a   1.000
_cell.length_b   1.000
_cell.length_c   1.000
_cell.angle_alpha   90.00
_cell.angle_beta   90.00
_cell.angle_gamma   90.00
#
_symmetry.space_group_name_H-M   'P 1'
#
loop_
_entity.id
_entity.type
_entity.pdbx_description
1 polymer ?
#
loop_
_entity_poly.entity_id
_entity_poly.type
_entity_poly.pdbx_seq_one_letter_code
_entity_poly.pdbx_strand_id
1 'polypeptide(L)'
;MADSIRPRAEWAAEQQSYTSYQALDAQWREDGQRLRMRHRRHERGRQDHRRKWLRERRQELARSLSVEDMLRDLSTEQGLSWVAMSRMLGVSVPALRKWRRAGGVTPDNRDNLAGLVAFLRILGEAGVADPAQWISLPVLDGYTVTPLDLYTPLTAVDLLELGAGDEQPATLLERLLPEWRSTHKSEYEVFIAEDGRPSLRPRS
;
A
#
# COMPACT_ATOMS: atom_id res chain seq x y z
N MET A 1 47.40 49.63 24.62
CA MET A 1 46.85 48.41 24.01
C MET A 1 47.05 47.28 25.01
N ALA A 2 46.08 47.06 25.91
CA ALA A 2 46.15 46.00 26.91
C ALA A 2 45.17 44.90 26.49
N ASP A 3 45.76 43.76 26.17
CA ASP A 3 45.11 42.53 25.72
C ASP A 3 44.27 41.96 26.87
N SER A 4 42.96 41.81 26.65
CA SER A 4 42.02 41.27 27.63
C SER A 4 42.11 39.75 27.61
N ILE A 5 43.02 39.19 28.40
CA ILE A 5 43.09 37.76 28.66
C ILE A 5 41.89 37.41 29.55
N ARG A 6 40.84 36.82 28.95
CA ARG A 6 39.71 36.24 29.71
C ARG A 6 40.22 35.14 30.66
N PRO A 7 39.65 34.99 31.86
CA PRO A 7 40.12 34.01 32.84
C PRO A 7 39.96 32.57 32.34
N ARG A 8 41.02 31.76 32.50
CA ARG A 8 41.12 30.33 32.11
C ARG A 8 39.99 29.44 32.65
N ALA A 9 39.26 29.87 33.67
CA ALA A 9 38.13 29.15 34.27
C ALA A 9 36.85 29.21 33.40
N GLU A 10 36.62 30.31 32.67
CA GLU A 10 35.46 30.44 31.78
C GLU A 10 35.56 29.50 30.58
N TRP A 11 36.79 29.24 30.11
CA TRP A 11 37.07 28.35 28.98
C TRP A 11 36.79 26.87 29.33
N ALA A 12 37.01 26.48 30.59
CA ALA A 12 36.73 25.12 31.05
C ALA A 12 35.22 24.84 31.21
N ALA A 13 34.45 25.83 31.67
CA ALA A 13 33.01 25.74 31.81
C ALA A 13 32.28 25.77 30.45
N GLU A 14 32.76 26.58 29.50
CA GLU A 14 32.27 26.57 28.12
C GLU A 14 32.63 25.26 27.40
N GLN A 15 33.84 24.71 27.58
CA GLN A 15 34.22 23.41 27.01
C GLN A 15 33.42 22.26 27.62
N GLN A 16 33.14 22.25 28.93
CA GLN A 16 32.25 21.26 29.55
C GLN A 16 30.82 21.37 29.04
N SER A 17 30.31 22.59 28.85
CA SER A 17 28.97 22.81 28.29
C SER A 17 28.91 22.36 26.82
N TYR A 18 29.89 22.69 25.99
CA TYR A 18 29.96 22.27 24.58
C TYR A 18 30.12 20.75 24.44
N THR A 19 30.92 20.12 25.29
CA THR A 19 31.07 18.66 25.36
C THR A 19 29.77 17.98 25.82
N SER A 20 29.04 18.62 26.74
CA SER A 20 27.71 18.18 27.20
C SER A 20 26.67 18.25 26.08
N TYR A 21 26.62 19.34 25.30
CA TYR A 21 25.72 19.46 24.15
C TYR A 21 26.06 18.46 23.03
N GLN A 22 27.34 18.26 22.73
CA GLN A 22 27.76 17.27 21.73
C GLN A 22 27.44 15.82 22.15
N ALA A 23 27.59 15.51 23.44
CA ALA A 23 27.22 14.21 23.99
C ALA A 23 25.70 14.02 23.97
N LEU A 24 24.93 15.05 24.31
CA LEU A 24 23.46 15.05 24.24
C LEU A 24 23.01 14.83 22.78
N ASP A 25 23.55 15.57 21.81
CA ASP A 25 23.25 15.41 20.38
C ASP A 25 23.61 14.02 19.85
N ALA A 26 24.73 13.44 20.32
CA ALA A 26 25.11 12.08 19.97
C ALA A 26 24.08 11.07 20.50
N GLN A 27 23.63 11.25 21.75
CA GLN A 27 22.60 10.43 22.36
C GLN A 27 21.25 10.55 21.63
N TRP A 28 20.80 11.75 21.28
CA TRP A 28 19.59 11.96 20.47
C TRP A 28 19.68 11.29 19.10
N ARG A 29 20.86 11.32 18.47
CA ARG A 29 21.11 10.64 17.19
C ARG A 29 21.03 9.12 17.35
N GLU A 30 21.64 8.55 18.38
CA GLU A 30 21.60 7.12 18.67
C GLU A 30 20.19 6.64 19.02
N ASP A 31 19.48 7.36 19.88
CA ASP A 31 18.10 7.03 20.26
C ASP A 31 17.17 7.13 19.04
N GLY A 32 17.34 8.16 18.22
CA GLY A 32 16.64 8.29 16.95
C GLY A 32 16.98 7.17 15.95
N GLN A 33 18.20 6.65 15.95
CA GLN A 33 18.57 5.48 15.14
C GLN A 33 17.93 4.20 15.68
N ARG A 34 17.90 4.00 17.01
CA ARG A 34 17.26 2.84 17.66
C ARG A 34 15.75 2.82 17.41
N LEU A 35 15.08 3.96 17.55
CA LEU A 35 13.66 4.12 17.24
C LEU A 35 13.35 3.76 15.78
N ARG A 36 14.14 4.29 14.83
CA ARG A 36 14.00 3.96 13.40
C ARG A 36 14.26 2.47 13.10
N MET A 37 15.25 1.86 13.74
CA MET A 37 15.52 0.43 13.60
C MET A 37 14.37 -0.43 14.14
N ARG A 38 13.80 -0.05 15.29
CA ARG A 38 12.65 -0.72 15.89
C ARG A 38 11.43 -0.62 14.99
N HIS A 39 11.12 0.56 14.47
CA HIS A 39 10.02 0.78 13.52
C HIS A 39 10.16 -0.12 12.28
N ARG A 40 11.34 -0.10 11.63
CA ARG A 40 11.64 -0.96 10.47
C ARG A 40 11.55 -2.44 10.76
N ARG A 41 11.90 -2.88 11.97
CA ARG A 41 11.75 -4.28 12.39
C ARG A 41 10.29 -4.66 12.54
N HIS A 42 9.47 -3.78 13.11
CA HIS A 42 8.03 -4.01 13.22
C HIS A 42 7.35 -4.03 11.85
N GLU A 43 7.65 -3.08 10.97
CA GLU A 43 7.14 -3.05 9.58
C GLU A 43 7.48 -4.34 8.83
N ARG A 44 8.76 -4.76 8.84
CA ARG A 44 9.19 -6.01 8.20
C ARG A 44 8.47 -7.23 8.79
N GLY A 45 8.34 -7.30 10.12
CA GLY A 45 7.62 -8.39 10.77
C GLY A 45 6.16 -8.47 10.34
N ARG A 46 5.47 -7.32 10.18
CA ARG A 46 4.10 -7.27 9.66
C ARG A 46 4.03 -7.71 8.20
N GLN A 47 4.87 -7.16 7.34
CA GLN A 47 4.90 -7.53 5.91
C GLN A 47 5.21 -9.01 5.70
N ASP A 48 6.15 -9.58 6.46
CA ASP A 48 6.50 -11.00 6.42
C ASP A 48 5.31 -11.87 6.86
N HIS A 49 4.61 -11.45 7.92
CA HIS A 49 3.39 -12.11 8.38
C HIS A 49 2.29 -12.06 7.31
N ARG A 50 2.01 -10.87 6.74
CA ARG A 50 1.02 -10.66 5.67
C ARG A 50 1.33 -11.52 4.45
N ARG A 51 2.60 -11.57 4.05
CA ARG A 51 3.09 -12.37 2.93
C ARG A 51 2.92 -13.87 3.15
N LYS A 52 3.26 -14.35 4.36
CA LYS A 52 3.02 -15.73 4.75
C LYS A 52 1.53 -16.06 4.70
N TRP A 53 0.71 -15.21 5.30
CA TRP A 53 -0.74 -15.41 5.37
C TRP A 53 -1.38 -15.44 3.98
N LEU A 54 -1.06 -14.48 3.10
CA LEU A 54 -1.54 -14.45 1.72
C LEU A 54 -1.12 -15.71 0.95
N ARG A 55 0.12 -16.16 1.12
CA ARG A 55 0.62 -17.38 0.47
C ARG A 55 -0.13 -18.62 0.95
N GLU A 56 -0.34 -18.76 2.25
CA GLU A 56 -1.06 -19.90 2.82
C GLU A 56 -2.52 -19.93 2.35
N ARG A 57 -3.19 -18.77 2.38
CA ARG A 57 -4.58 -18.64 1.93
C ARG A 57 -4.73 -18.92 0.43
N ARG A 58 -3.79 -18.43 -0.40
CA ARG A 58 -3.72 -18.75 -1.83
C ARG A 58 -3.61 -20.26 -2.06
N GLN A 59 -2.67 -20.93 -1.38
CA GLN A 59 -2.46 -22.37 -1.54
C GLN A 59 -3.67 -23.20 -1.09
N GLU A 60 -4.30 -22.80 0.01
CA GLU A 60 -5.52 -23.43 0.51
C GLU A 60 -6.63 -23.35 -0.55
N LEU A 61 -6.94 -22.14 -1.04
CA LEU A 61 -7.99 -21.90 -2.03
C LEU A 61 -7.69 -22.59 -3.37
N ALA A 62 -6.43 -22.57 -3.82
CA ALA A 62 -6.00 -23.27 -5.02
C ALA A 62 -6.20 -24.79 -4.93
N ARG A 63 -6.25 -25.37 -3.72
CA ARG A 63 -6.52 -26.81 -3.52
C ARG A 63 -8.00 -27.09 -3.30
N SER A 64 -8.69 -26.24 -2.56
CA SER A 64 -10.04 -26.50 -2.07
C SER A 64 -11.15 -26.04 -3.01
N LEU A 65 -10.92 -25.02 -3.83
CA LEU A 65 -11.93 -24.46 -4.73
C LEU A 65 -11.71 -24.86 -6.19
N SER A 66 -12.84 -25.03 -6.88
CA SER A 66 -12.85 -25.08 -8.34
C SER A 66 -12.65 -23.66 -8.92
N VAL A 67 -12.28 -23.60 -10.19
CA VAL A 67 -12.13 -22.33 -10.92
C VAL A 67 -13.45 -21.60 -11.04
N GLU A 68 -14.54 -22.34 -11.24
CA GLU A 68 -15.89 -21.78 -11.28
C GLU A 68 -16.28 -21.16 -9.94
N ASP A 69 -16.00 -21.84 -8.82
CA ASP A 69 -16.29 -21.33 -7.49
C ASP A 69 -15.49 -20.07 -7.17
N MET A 70 -14.20 -20.03 -7.54
CA MET A 70 -13.37 -18.83 -7.38
C MET A 70 -13.89 -17.65 -8.20
N LEU A 71 -14.30 -17.87 -9.45
CA LEU A 71 -14.89 -16.81 -10.29
C LEU A 71 -16.26 -16.36 -9.78
N ARG A 72 -17.06 -17.28 -9.23
CA ARG A 72 -18.34 -16.95 -8.58
C ARG A 72 -18.11 -16.12 -7.32
N ASP A 73 -17.15 -16.50 -6.47
CA ASP A 73 -16.77 -15.78 -5.26
C ASP A 73 -16.39 -14.33 -5.59
N LEU A 74 -15.48 -14.13 -6.55
CA LEU A 74 -15.08 -12.79 -6.98
C LEU A 74 -16.26 -11.98 -7.53
N SER A 75 -17.07 -12.56 -8.40
CA SER A 75 -18.12 -11.80 -9.11
C SER A 75 -19.37 -11.54 -8.28
N THR A 76 -19.76 -12.47 -7.42
CA THR A 76 -21.06 -12.45 -6.72
C THR A 76 -20.89 -12.07 -5.27
N GLU A 77 -19.98 -12.73 -4.55
CA GLU A 77 -19.79 -12.50 -3.11
C GLU A 77 -18.98 -11.24 -2.85
N GLN A 78 -17.92 -11.03 -3.63
CA GLN A 78 -17.04 -9.86 -3.51
C GLN A 78 -17.48 -8.69 -4.42
N GLY A 79 -18.43 -8.90 -5.34
CA GLY A 79 -18.92 -7.84 -6.23
C GLY A 79 -17.93 -7.34 -7.29
N LEU A 80 -16.83 -8.07 -7.55
CA LEU A 80 -15.80 -7.67 -8.51
C LEU A 80 -16.28 -7.83 -9.95
N SER A 81 -16.15 -6.78 -10.77
CA SER A 81 -16.53 -6.85 -12.19
C SER A 81 -15.60 -7.77 -13.01
N TRP A 82 -16.12 -8.38 -14.07
CA TRP A 82 -15.31 -9.21 -14.99
C TRP A 82 -14.18 -8.40 -15.66
N VAL A 83 -14.40 -7.12 -15.91
CA VAL A 83 -13.37 -6.23 -16.47
C VAL A 83 -12.26 -6.00 -15.45
N ALA A 84 -12.59 -5.77 -14.18
CA ALA A 84 -11.60 -5.64 -13.10
C ALA A 84 -10.80 -6.94 -12.93
N MET A 85 -11.48 -8.09 -12.86
CA MET A 85 -10.80 -9.39 -12.83
C MET A 85 -9.84 -9.57 -14.01
N SER A 86 -10.27 -9.20 -15.22
CA SER A 86 -9.46 -9.34 -16.43
C SER A 86 -8.17 -8.51 -16.36
N ARG A 87 -8.27 -7.27 -15.85
CA ARG A 87 -7.13 -6.37 -15.67
C ARG A 87 -6.16 -6.90 -14.61
N MET A 88 -6.69 -7.26 -13.44
CA MET A 88 -5.88 -7.73 -12.30
C MET A 88 -5.19 -9.07 -12.55
N LEU A 89 -5.81 -9.95 -13.35
CA LEU A 89 -5.24 -11.25 -13.72
C LEU A 89 -4.40 -11.21 -15.00
N GLY A 90 -4.42 -10.10 -15.75
CA GLY A 90 -3.70 -9.98 -17.01
C GLY A 90 -4.24 -10.90 -18.12
N VAL A 91 -5.53 -11.23 -18.10
CA VAL A 91 -6.18 -12.12 -19.09
C VAL A 91 -7.45 -11.48 -19.65
N SER A 92 -7.91 -11.93 -20.81
CA SER A 92 -9.10 -11.34 -21.43
C SER A 92 -10.41 -11.82 -20.77
N VAL A 93 -11.46 -10.98 -20.78
CA VAL A 93 -12.81 -11.38 -20.32
C VAL A 93 -13.32 -12.65 -21.03
N PRO A 94 -13.15 -12.84 -22.36
CA PRO A 94 -13.48 -14.11 -23.01
C PRO A 94 -12.74 -15.31 -22.43
N ALA A 95 -11.46 -15.17 -22.04
CA ALA A 95 -10.72 -16.24 -21.39
C ALA A 95 -11.33 -16.61 -20.04
N LEU A 96 -11.68 -15.63 -19.21
CA LEU A 96 -12.37 -15.86 -17.93
C LEU A 96 -13.72 -16.57 -18.13
N ARG A 97 -14.49 -16.17 -19.15
CA ARG A 97 -15.76 -16.83 -19.52
C ARG A 97 -15.55 -18.26 -19.98
N LYS A 98 -14.47 -18.53 -20.72
CA LYS A 98 -14.09 -19.90 -21.13
C LYS A 98 -13.74 -20.74 -19.90
N TRP A 99 -12.93 -20.22 -18.98
CA TRP A 99 -12.56 -20.94 -17.75
C TRP A 99 -13.78 -21.34 -16.94
N ARG A 100 -14.77 -20.44 -16.80
CA ARG A 100 -16.03 -20.72 -16.10
C ARG A 100 -16.84 -21.86 -16.74
N ARG A 101 -16.89 -21.95 -18.07
CA ARG A 101 -17.80 -22.90 -18.76
C ARG A 101 -17.15 -24.20 -19.19
N ALA A 102 -15.92 -24.11 -19.66
CA ALA A 102 -15.22 -25.18 -20.37
C ALA A 102 -13.89 -25.56 -19.70
N GLY A 103 -13.52 -24.90 -18.60
CA GLY A 103 -12.25 -25.12 -17.92
C GLY A 103 -11.05 -24.73 -18.78
N GLY A 104 -9.99 -25.55 -18.74
CA GLY A 104 -8.76 -25.32 -19.50
C GLY A 104 -7.91 -24.16 -18.98
N VAL A 105 -8.03 -23.84 -17.69
CA VAL A 105 -7.12 -22.90 -17.03
C VAL A 105 -5.75 -23.58 -16.83
N THR A 106 -4.66 -22.84 -17.03
CA THR A 106 -3.32 -23.34 -16.71
C THR A 106 -3.13 -23.36 -15.18
N PRO A 107 -2.20 -24.19 -14.65
CA PRO A 107 -1.87 -24.17 -13.23
C PRO A 107 -1.51 -22.78 -12.71
N ASP A 108 -0.70 -22.02 -13.46
CA ASP A 108 -0.29 -20.66 -13.07
C ASP A 108 -1.47 -19.69 -13.00
N ASN A 109 -2.38 -19.74 -13.98
CA ASN A 109 -3.58 -18.90 -13.97
C ASN A 109 -4.55 -19.29 -12.86
N ARG A 110 -4.65 -20.59 -12.54
CA ARG A 110 -5.43 -21.06 -11.39
C ARG A 110 -4.85 -20.52 -10.09
N ASP A 111 -3.52 -20.56 -9.95
CA ASP A 111 -2.83 -20.09 -8.76
C ASP A 111 -2.92 -18.56 -8.62
N ASN A 112 -2.84 -17.81 -9.72
CA ASN A 112 -3.08 -16.35 -9.74
C ASN A 112 -4.53 -16.00 -9.38
N LEU A 113 -5.51 -16.75 -9.89
CA LEU A 113 -6.92 -16.59 -9.53
C LEU A 113 -7.15 -16.83 -8.04
N ALA A 114 -6.57 -17.89 -7.48
CA ALA A 114 -6.61 -18.15 -6.04
C ALA A 114 -5.93 -17.03 -5.24
N GLY A 115 -4.83 -16.47 -5.75
CA GLY A 115 -4.16 -15.32 -5.17
C GLY A 115 -5.03 -14.05 -5.13
N LEU A 116 -5.82 -13.79 -6.18
CA LEU A 116 -6.75 -12.67 -6.22
C LEU A 116 -7.91 -12.86 -5.23
N VAL A 117 -8.47 -14.06 -5.14
CA VAL A 117 -9.50 -14.39 -4.13
C VAL A 117 -8.96 -14.20 -2.72
N ALA A 118 -7.77 -14.74 -2.44
CA ALA A 118 -7.12 -14.58 -1.14
C ALA A 118 -6.91 -13.10 -0.79
N PHE A 119 -6.45 -12.31 -1.75
CA PHE A 119 -6.22 -10.88 -1.58
C PHE A 119 -7.49 -10.13 -1.16
N LEU A 120 -8.61 -10.28 -1.88
CA LEU A 120 -9.85 -9.57 -1.52
C LEU A 120 -10.41 -10.01 -0.16
N ARG A 121 -10.37 -11.31 0.14
CA ARG A 121 -10.81 -11.83 1.45
C ARG A 121 -9.97 -11.27 2.59
N ILE A 122 -8.64 -11.23 2.42
CA ILE A 122 -7.73 -10.67 3.42
C ILE A 122 -7.91 -9.15 3.57
N LEU A 123 -8.26 -8.42 2.50
CA LEU A 123 -8.64 -7.00 2.61
C LEU A 123 -9.88 -6.83 3.49
N GLY A 124 -10.93 -7.63 3.24
CA GLY A 124 -12.14 -7.64 4.05
C GLY A 124 -11.86 -7.95 5.52
N GLU A 125 -11.06 -8.99 5.78
CA GLU A 125 -10.64 -9.40 7.12
C GLU A 125 -9.75 -8.34 7.81
N ALA A 126 -9.07 -7.47 7.05
CA ALA A 126 -8.28 -6.35 7.56
C ALA A 126 -9.11 -5.08 7.83
N GLY A 127 -10.44 -5.12 7.67
CA GLY A 127 -11.33 -4.02 7.99
C GLY A 127 -11.79 -3.17 6.80
N VAL A 128 -11.41 -3.53 5.56
CA VAL A 128 -11.95 -2.89 4.36
C VAL A 128 -13.38 -3.37 4.13
N ALA A 129 -14.37 -2.52 4.39
CA ALA A 129 -15.79 -2.90 4.36
C ALA A 129 -16.27 -3.43 2.99
N ASP A 130 -15.86 -2.80 1.90
CA ASP A 130 -16.12 -3.25 0.53
C ASP A 130 -14.81 -3.29 -0.26
N PRO A 131 -14.14 -4.46 -0.33
CA PRO A 131 -12.88 -4.60 -1.05
C PRO A 131 -12.97 -4.28 -2.54
N ALA A 132 -14.07 -4.62 -3.23
CA ALA A 132 -14.20 -4.38 -4.68
C ALA A 132 -14.41 -2.91 -4.99
N GLN A 133 -15.19 -2.19 -4.17
CA GLN A 133 -15.28 -0.75 -4.26
C GLN A 133 -13.93 -0.11 -3.93
N TRP A 134 -13.29 -0.51 -2.83
CA TRP A 134 -12.03 0.08 -2.36
C TRP A 134 -10.92 0.03 -3.40
N ILE A 135 -10.74 -1.11 -4.08
CA ILE A 135 -9.71 -1.20 -5.13
C ILE A 135 -9.97 -0.31 -6.35
N SER A 136 -11.20 0.17 -6.50
CA SER A 136 -11.63 1.04 -7.59
C SER A 136 -11.53 2.53 -7.24
N LEU A 137 -11.26 2.86 -5.97
CA LEU A 137 -11.08 4.23 -5.52
C LEU A 137 -9.64 4.69 -5.74
N PRO A 138 -9.40 5.98 -6.02
CA PRO A 138 -8.06 6.53 -6.07
C PRO A 138 -7.27 6.27 -4.78
N VAL A 139 -6.00 5.90 -4.93
CA VAL A 139 -5.06 5.74 -3.80
C VAL A 139 -4.84 7.07 -3.08
N LEU A 140 -4.85 8.17 -3.82
CA LEU A 140 -4.69 9.52 -3.28
C LEU A 140 -5.63 10.49 -4.01
N ASP A 141 -6.24 11.39 -3.24
CA ASP A 141 -7.12 12.42 -3.79
C ASP A 141 -6.41 13.31 -4.81
N GLY A 142 -7.10 13.57 -5.92
CA GLY A 142 -6.57 14.34 -7.03
C GLY A 142 -5.66 13.57 -7.98
N TYR A 143 -5.57 12.26 -7.83
CA TYR A 143 -4.89 11.38 -8.78
C TYR A 143 -5.85 10.30 -9.27
N THR A 144 -5.53 9.69 -10.41
CA THR A 144 -6.38 8.66 -11.04
C THR A 144 -5.90 7.24 -10.79
N VAL A 145 -4.75 7.04 -10.12
CA VAL A 145 -4.21 5.71 -9.81
C VAL A 145 -5.06 5.02 -8.75
N THR A 146 -5.52 3.82 -9.04
CA THR A 146 -6.30 2.98 -8.11
C THR A 146 -5.50 1.74 -7.68
N PRO A 147 -5.84 1.09 -6.55
CA PRO A 147 -5.24 -0.20 -6.20
C PRO A 147 -5.42 -1.28 -7.28
N LEU A 148 -6.52 -1.24 -8.04
CA LEU A 148 -6.76 -2.11 -9.19
C LEU A 148 -5.66 -1.97 -10.25
N ASP A 149 -5.19 -0.75 -10.52
CA ASP A 149 -4.12 -0.49 -11.49
C ASP A 149 -2.74 -0.95 -11.00
N LEU A 150 -2.55 -0.98 -9.68
CA LEU A 150 -1.30 -1.36 -9.03
C LEU A 150 -1.20 -2.86 -8.73
N TYR A 151 -2.32 -3.58 -8.80
CA TYR A 151 -2.37 -4.97 -8.35
C TYR A 151 -1.58 -5.89 -9.26
N THR A 152 -0.64 -6.61 -8.63
CA THR A 152 0.05 -7.77 -9.14
C THR A 152 0.29 -8.74 -7.98
N PRO A 153 0.60 -10.02 -8.23
CA PRO A 153 1.01 -10.93 -7.16
C PRO A 153 2.20 -10.43 -6.32
N LEU A 154 3.05 -9.56 -6.89
CA LEU A 154 4.22 -9.00 -6.21
C LEU A 154 3.87 -7.80 -5.32
N THR A 155 2.88 -7.00 -5.71
CA THR A 155 2.45 -5.78 -5.00
C THR A 155 1.26 -6.02 -4.05
N ALA A 156 0.66 -7.21 -4.11
CA ALA A 156 -0.51 -7.56 -3.29
C ALA A 156 -0.29 -7.30 -1.79
N VAL A 157 0.89 -7.62 -1.25
CA VAL A 157 1.20 -7.37 0.17
C VAL A 157 1.25 -5.87 0.48
N ASP A 158 1.85 -5.05 -0.39
CA ASP A 158 1.88 -3.60 -0.19
C ASP A 158 0.46 -3.01 -0.19
N LEU A 159 -0.41 -3.48 -1.08
CA LEU A 159 -1.81 -3.04 -1.14
C LEU A 159 -2.62 -3.52 0.07
N LEU A 160 -2.26 -4.68 0.65
CA LEU A 160 -2.85 -5.16 1.89
C LEU A 160 -2.47 -4.27 3.09
N GLU A 161 -1.20 -3.83 3.17
CA GLU A 161 -0.77 -2.86 4.20
C GLU A 161 -1.47 -1.50 4.00
N LEU A 162 -1.63 -1.05 2.74
CA LEU A 162 -2.40 0.16 2.41
C LEU A 162 -3.85 0.05 2.91
N GLY A 163 -4.53 -1.06 2.60
CA GLY A 163 -5.92 -1.29 3.03
C GLY A 163 -6.09 -1.37 4.54
N ALA A 164 -5.06 -1.80 5.28
CA ALA A 164 -5.05 -1.81 6.74
C ALA A 164 -4.68 -0.45 7.37
N GLY A 165 -4.28 0.54 6.56
CA GLY A 165 -3.80 1.84 7.05
C GLY A 165 -2.36 1.83 7.57
N ASP A 166 -1.61 0.75 7.34
CA ASP A 166 -0.23 0.56 7.80
C ASP A 166 0.83 1.07 6.81
N GLU A 167 0.41 1.48 5.60
CA GLU A 167 1.27 2.06 4.56
C GLU A 167 0.74 3.44 4.14
N GLN A 168 1.65 4.40 3.94
CA GLN A 168 1.29 5.75 3.50
C GLN A 168 1.10 5.77 1.97
N PRO A 169 -0.05 6.27 1.44
CA PRO A 169 -0.35 6.25 0.01
C PRO A 169 0.73 6.86 -0.88
N ALA A 170 1.28 8.04 -0.51
CA ALA A 170 2.30 8.71 -1.31
C ALA A 170 3.63 7.93 -1.36
N THR A 171 4.06 7.35 -0.22
CA THR A 171 5.26 6.52 -0.12
C THR A 171 5.13 5.23 -0.93
N LEU A 172 3.94 4.64 -0.94
CA LEU A 172 3.62 3.49 -1.78
C LEU A 172 3.75 3.85 -3.26
N LEU A 173 3.13 4.94 -3.69
CA LEU A 173 3.14 5.36 -5.10
C LEU A 173 4.55 5.75 -5.57
N GLU A 174 5.36 6.41 -4.74
CA GLU A 174 6.78 6.68 -5.04
C GLU A 174 7.57 5.39 -5.31
N ARG A 175 7.26 4.33 -4.57
CA ARG A 175 7.94 3.04 -4.68
C ARG A 175 7.48 2.24 -5.89
N LEU A 176 6.16 2.21 -6.16
CA LEU A 176 5.57 1.36 -7.20
C LEU A 176 5.48 2.04 -8.56
N LEU A 177 5.34 3.36 -8.60
CA LEU A 177 5.11 4.12 -9.81
C LEU A 177 5.79 5.50 -9.72
N PRO A 178 7.13 5.61 -9.77
CA PRO A 178 7.86 6.85 -9.46
C PRO A 178 7.36 8.12 -10.17
N GLU A 179 6.86 7.96 -11.41
CA GLU A 179 6.34 9.05 -12.25
C GLU A 179 4.86 9.39 -12.01
N TRP A 180 4.22 8.83 -10.99
CA TRP A 180 2.78 8.95 -10.75
C TRP A 180 2.30 10.41 -10.64
N ARG A 181 3.15 11.29 -10.10
CA ARG A 181 2.82 12.71 -9.88
C ARG A 181 2.65 13.49 -11.18
N SER A 182 3.43 13.17 -12.20
CA SER A 182 3.40 13.85 -13.50
C SER A 182 2.39 13.22 -14.45
N THR A 183 2.14 11.91 -14.31
CA THR A 183 1.37 11.13 -15.29
C THR A 183 -0.08 10.86 -14.90
N HIS A 184 -0.42 10.92 -13.61
CA HIS A 184 -1.74 10.53 -13.11
C HIS A 184 -2.43 11.62 -12.30
N LYS A 185 -1.96 12.86 -12.41
CA LYS A 185 -2.64 14.01 -11.81
C LYS A 185 -4.00 14.19 -12.49
N SER A 186 -5.06 14.31 -11.70
CA SER A 186 -6.40 14.59 -12.21
C SER A 186 -6.49 16.07 -12.58
N GLU A 187 -6.91 16.34 -13.82
CA GLU A 187 -7.25 17.69 -14.30
C GLU A 187 -8.52 18.27 -13.65
N TYR A 188 -9.26 17.43 -12.90
CA TYR A 188 -10.51 17.79 -12.25
C TYR A 188 -10.44 17.55 -10.73
N GLU A 189 -11.23 18.31 -9.99
CA GLU A 189 -11.46 18.10 -8.56
C GLU A 189 -12.95 18.10 -8.21
N VAL A 190 -13.28 17.33 -7.18
CA VAL A 190 -14.63 17.31 -6.60
C VAL A 190 -14.68 18.39 -5.53
N PHE A 191 -15.70 19.25 -5.59
CA PHE A 191 -16.02 20.24 -4.57
C PHE A 191 -17.49 20.10 -4.15
N ILE A 192 -17.85 20.61 -2.98
CA ILE A 192 -19.25 20.71 -2.56
C ILE A 192 -19.82 22.02 -3.09
N ALA A 193 -20.81 21.95 -3.97
CA ALA A 193 -21.49 23.13 -4.50
C ALA A 193 -22.45 23.74 -3.47
N GLU A 194 -23.01 24.92 -3.79
CA GLU A 194 -23.91 25.66 -2.89
C GLU A 194 -25.17 24.85 -2.49
N ASP A 195 -25.56 23.87 -3.30
CA ASP A 195 -26.66 22.95 -3.04
C ASP A 195 -26.30 21.80 -2.07
N GLY A 196 -25.06 21.79 -1.55
CA GLY A 196 -24.54 20.76 -0.66
C GLY A 196 -24.17 19.46 -1.38
N ARG A 197 -24.18 19.42 -2.72
CA ARG A 197 -23.90 18.21 -3.50
C ARG A 197 -22.48 18.21 -4.06
N PRO A 198 -21.87 17.02 -4.25
CA PRO A 198 -20.61 16.90 -4.96
C PRO A 198 -20.75 17.38 -6.41
N SER A 199 -19.90 18.30 -6.83
CA SER A 199 -19.76 18.78 -8.21
C SER A 199 -18.31 18.71 -8.66
N LEU A 200 -18.09 18.69 -9.98
CA LEU A 200 -16.75 18.66 -10.58
C LEU A 200 -16.38 20.04 -11.12
N ARG A 201 -15.12 20.44 -10.93
CA ARG A 201 -14.53 21.59 -11.60
C ARG A 201 -13.11 21.28 -12.08
N PRO A 202 -12.61 21.97 -13.11
CA PRO A 202 -11.20 21.93 -13.44
C PRO A 202 -10.36 22.33 -12.23
N ARG A 203 -9.27 21.61 -11.99
CA ARG A 203 -8.34 21.87 -10.89
C ARG A 203 -7.46 23.07 -11.28
N SER A 204 -7.51 24.15 -10.49
CA SER A 204 -6.70 25.37 -10.67
C SER A 204 -5.27 25.22 -10.16
#